data_AF-A0A967SYW3-F1
#
_entry.id   AF-A0A967SYW3-F1
#
_cell.length_a   1.000
_cell.length_b   1.000
_cell.length_c   1.000
_cell.angle_alpha   90.00
_cell.angle_beta   90.00
_cell.angle_gamma   90.00
#
_symmetry.space_group_name_H-M   'P 1'
#
loop_
_entity.id
_entity.type
_entity.pdbx_description
1 polymer ?
#
loop_
_entity_poly.entity_id
_entity_poly.type
_entity_poly.pdbx_seq_one_letter_code
_entity_poly.pdbx_strand_id
1 'polypeptide(L)'
;VHGYDVMDFYEVNPDYGTLEDLQALVKSAHERDIKVILDFVPSHLSDENELFAEAYRNLDSDRADWFVWTNAPHTTYAGFAGSNDMPRFNHYNPEVVEYLIEAAKYWLDLDADEDFTDGADGFRVDNVTFPPREF
;
A
#
# COMPACT_ATOMS: atom_id res chain seq x y z
N VAL A 1 1.38 5.50 -15.78
CA VAL A 1 0.24 5.40 -14.84
C VAL A 1 0.50 6.36 -13.68
N HIS A 2 -0.51 6.76 -12.89
CA HIS A 2 -0.33 7.77 -11.83
C HIS A 2 0.20 7.20 -10.48
N GLY A 3 0.19 5.88 -10.29
CA GLY A 3 0.79 5.22 -9.12
C GLY A 3 -0.11 5.14 -7.87
N TYR A 4 -1.42 5.36 -8.01
CA TYR A 4 -2.39 5.26 -6.90
C TYR A 4 -3.21 3.96 -6.95
N ASP A 5 -3.17 3.28 -8.09
CA ASP A 5 -3.63 1.93 -8.36
C ASP A 5 -2.51 0.93 -8.02
N VAL A 6 -2.24 0.73 -6.73
CA VAL A 6 -1.11 -0.08 -6.26
C VAL A 6 -1.27 -1.55 -6.66
N MET A 7 -0.31 -2.06 -7.43
CA MET A 7 -0.25 -3.47 -7.87
C MET A 7 0.52 -4.37 -6.90
N ASP A 8 1.57 -3.83 -6.28
CA ASP A 8 2.36 -4.48 -5.23
C ASP A 8 2.84 -3.40 -4.26
N PHE A 9 2.72 -3.65 -2.96
CA PHE A 9 3.16 -2.73 -1.91
C PHE A 9 4.64 -2.85 -1.56
N TYR A 10 5.35 -3.84 -2.12
CA TYR A 10 6.75 -4.16 -1.80
C TYR A 10 7.69 -4.03 -3.01
N GLU A 11 7.18 -3.63 -4.18
CA GLU A 11 7.98 -3.45 -5.38
C GLU A 11 8.04 -1.98 -5.82
N VAL A 12 9.22 -1.56 -6.29
CA VAL A 12 9.38 -0.30 -7.02
C VAL A 12 8.82 -0.48 -8.42
N ASN A 13 8.02 0.47 -8.90
CA ASN A 13 7.53 0.45 -10.27
C ASN A 13 8.72 0.38 -11.25
N PRO A 14 8.79 -0.61 -12.15
CA PRO A 14 9.90 -0.77 -13.10
C PRO A 14 10.16 0.44 -14.02
N ASP A 15 9.16 1.29 -14.26
CA ASP A 15 9.34 2.54 -15.01
C ASP A 15 10.15 3.58 -14.23
N TYR A 16 10.23 3.46 -12.90
CA TYR A 16 10.98 4.36 -12.00
C TYR A 16 12.36 3.83 -11.63
N GLY A 17 12.58 2.52 -11.69
CA GLY A 17 13.86 1.89 -11.40
C GLY A 17 13.72 0.62 -10.57
N THR A 18 14.79 0.26 -9.86
CA THR A 18 14.82 -0.87 -8.92
C THR A 18 14.85 -0.42 -7.46
N LEU A 19 14.81 -1.38 -6.52
CA LEU A 19 15.03 -1.09 -5.10
C LEU A 19 16.42 -0.48 -4.86
N GLU A 20 17.44 -0.97 -5.55
CA GLU A 20 18.81 -0.44 -5.45
C GLU A 20 18.90 1.01 -5.95
N ASP A 21 18.14 1.37 -6.99
CA ASP A 21 18.06 2.76 -7.45
C ASP A 21 17.44 3.66 -6.38
N LEU A 22 16.38 3.18 -5.69
CA LEU A 22 15.76 3.91 -4.59
C LEU A 22 16.71 4.05 -3.39
N GLN A 23 17.41 2.98 -2.99
CA GLN A 23 18.43 3.02 -1.94
C GLN A 23 19.52 4.04 -2.27
N ALA A 24 20.01 4.05 -3.52
CA ALA A 24 21.02 5.00 -3.98
C ALA A 24 20.50 6.45 -3.96
N LEU A 25 19.23 6.67 -4.29
CA LEU A 25 18.57 7.98 -4.21
C LEU A 25 18.52 8.47 -2.76
N VAL A 26 18.00 7.65 -1.85
CA VAL A 26 17.83 7.99 -0.42
C VAL A 26 19.18 8.33 0.19
N LYS A 27 20.18 7.45 0.01
CA LYS A 27 21.54 7.69 0.48
C LYS A 27 22.10 9.02 -0.04
N SER A 28 21.96 9.28 -1.35
CA SER A 28 22.46 10.53 -1.95
C SER A 28 21.74 11.77 -1.41
N ALA A 29 20.44 11.67 -1.09
CA ALA A 29 19.68 12.74 -0.47
C ALA A 29 20.15 13.00 0.96
N HIS A 30 20.33 11.95 1.77
CA HIS A 30 20.81 12.04 3.14
C HIS A 30 22.22 12.62 3.24
N GLU A 31 23.14 12.26 2.34
CA GLU A 31 24.48 12.89 2.24
C GLU A 31 24.43 14.42 2.03
N ARG A 32 23.28 14.95 1.59
CA ARG A 32 23.02 16.36 1.32
C ARG A 32 22.07 17.01 2.33
N ASP A 33 21.79 16.33 3.45
CA ASP A 33 20.84 16.78 4.48
C ASP A 33 19.42 17.00 3.92
N ILE A 34 19.01 16.17 2.94
CA ILE A 34 17.68 16.18 2.34
C ILE A 34 16.91 14.95 2.81
N LYS A 35 15.71 15.18 3.34
CA LYS A 35 14.78 14.13 3.77
C LYS A 35 13.91 13.65 2.60
N VAL A 36 13.64 12.35 2.55
CA VAL A 36 12.83 11.70 1.52
C VAL A 36 11.52 11.23 2.12
N ILE A 37 10.41 11.69 1.55
CA ILE A 37 9.06 11.26 1.93
C ILE A 37 8.45 10.50 0.75
N LEU A 38 7.91 9.31 1.01
CA LEU A 38 7.20 8.51 0.02
C LEU A 38 5.69 8.77 0.09
N ASP A 39 4.98 8.59 -1.02
CA ASP A 39 3.51 8.61 -1.05
C ASP A 39 2.99 7.20 -0.73
N PHE A 40 2.19 7.06 0.33
CA PHE A 40 1.65 5.77 0.77
C PHE A 40 0.13 5.76 0.63
N VAL A 41 -0.40 4.70 0.00
CA VAL A 41 -1.82 4.58 -0.35
C VAL A 41 -2.48 3.46 0.47
N PRO A 42 -2.83 3.71 1.75
CA PRO A 42 -3.41 2.67 2.61
C PRO A 42 -4.90 2.44 2.38
N SER A 43 -5.56 3.28 1.56
CA SER A 43 -7.03 3.29 1.49
C SER A 43 -7.61 2.36 0.42
N HIS A 44 -6.85 2.10 -0.65
CA HIS A 44 -7.25 1.29 -1.80
C HIS A 44 -6.02 0.74 -2.53
N LEU A 45 -6.24 -0.17 -3.47
CA LEU A 45 -5.22 -0.74 -4.36
C LEU A 45 -5.84 -0.95 -5.75
N SER A 46 -5.07 -1.42 -6.74
CA SER A 46 -5.58 -1.76 -8.08
C SER A 46 -6.49 -2.99 -8.07
N ASP A 47 -7.56 -3.02 -8.86
CA ASP A 47 -8.36 -4.25 -9.05
C ASP A 47 -7.59 -5.39 -9.76
N GLU A 48 -6.42 -5.10 -10.33
CA GLU A 48 -5.48 -6.08 -10.88
C GLU A 48 -4.50 -6.65 -9.83
N ASN A 49 -4.54 -6.17 -8.57
CA ASN A 49 -3.68 -6.65 -7.49
C ASN A 49 -4.04 -8.08 -7.04
N GLU A 50 -3.04 -8.92 -6.76
CA GLU A 50 -3.24 -10.30 -6.34
C GLU A 50 -4.07 -10.44 -5.04
N LEU A 51 -3.89 -9.52 -4.08
CA LEU A 51 -4.68 -9.50 -2.84
C LEU A 51 -6.18 -9.43 -3.14
N PHE A 52 -6.57 -8.61 -4.13
CA PHE A 52 -7.97 -8.44 -4.52
C PHE A 52 -8.46 -9.62 -5.36
N ALA A 53 -7.64 -10.09 -6.29
CA ALA A 53 -7.96 -11.26 -7.12
C ALA A 53 -8.29 -12.50 -6.27
N GLU A 54 -7.59 -12.69 -5.16
CA GLU A 54 -7.84 -13.80 -4.23
C GLU A 54 -9.16 -13.68 -3.45
N ALA A 55 -9.62 -12.47 -3.17
CA ALA A 55 -10.84 -12.20 -2.41
C ALA A 55 -12.09 -12.07 -3.29
N TYR A 56 -11.93 -11.61 -4.54
CA TYR A 56 -13.02 -11.33 -5.46
C TYR A 56 -13.76 -12.62 -5.84
N ARG A 57 -15.07 -12.67 -5.55
CA ARG A 57 -15.94 -13.84 -5.76
C ARG A 57 -15.48 -15.11 -5.05
N ASN A 58 -14.66 -14.98 -4.00
CA ASN A 58 -14.11 -16.11 -3.28
C ASN A 58 -14.33 -15.95 -1.77
N LEU A 59 -15.47 -16.46 -1.30
CA LEU A 59 -15.87 -16.36 0.11
C LEU A 59 -15.04 -17.25 1.05
N ASP A 60 -14.36 -18.25 0.51
CA ASP A 60 -13.53 -19.20 1.27
C ASP A 60 -12.07 -18.74 1.38
N SER A 61 -11.72 -17.58 0.79
CA SER A 61 -10.39 -16.99 0.88
C SER A 61 -10.11 -16.48 2.29
N ASP A 62 -8.87 -16.64 2.76
CA ASP A 62 -8.41 -15.95 3.98
C ASP A 62 -8.51 -14.42 3.83
N ARG A 63 -8.45 -13.93 2.58
CA ARG A 63 -8.60 -12.50 2.25
C ARG A 63 -10.03 -12.08 1.95
N ALA A 64 -11.03 -12.95 2.15
CA ALA A 64 -12.42 -12.66 1.80
C ALA A 64 -12.96 -11.38 2.48
N ASP A 65 -12.51 -11.06 3.69
CA ASP A 65 -12.92 -9.88 4.45
C ASP A 65 -11.93 -8.69 4.36
N TRP A 66 -10.98 -8.71 3.42
CA TRP A 66 -9.98 -7.65 3.29
C TRP A 66 -10.50 -6.38 2.59
N PHE A 67 -11.68 -6.43 1.98
CA PHE A 67 -12.24 -5.33 1.17
C PHE A 67 -13.65 -4.97 1.58
N VAL A 68 -14.07 -3.75 1.23
CA VAL A 68 -15.44 -3.28 1.52
C VAL A 68 -16.42 -3.75 0.44
N TRP A 69 -17.02 -4.91 0.65
CA TRP A 69 -18.04 -5.47 -0.23
C TRP A 69 -19.40 -4.80 -0.04
N THR A 70 -20.15 -4.65 -1.14
CA THR A 70 -21.51 -4.08 -1.13
C THR A 70 -22.58 -5.14 -1.41
N ASN A 71 -22.18 -6.40 -1.64
CA ASN A 71 -23.09 -7.52 -1.74
C ASN A 71 -22.46 -8.83 -1.20
N ALA A 72 -23.33 -9.76 -0.78
CA ALA A 72 -22.89 -11.03 -0.20
C ALA A 72 -22.04 -11.92 -1.13
N PRO A 73 -22.24 -11.94 -2.48
CA PRO A 73 -21.38 -12.73 -3.37
C PRO A 73 -19.97 -12.17 -3.61
N HIS A 74 -19.60 -11.04 -3.01
CA HIS A 74 -18.33 -10.34 -3.24
C HIS A 74 -18.09 -10.05 -4.73
N THR A 75 -19.13 -9.58 -5.43
CA THR A 75 -19.05 -9.17 -6.85
C THR A 75 -19.12 -7.66 -7.03
N THR A 76 -19.58 -6.92 -6.01
CA THR A 76 -19.62 -5.45 -5.97
C THR A 76 -18.98 -4.95 -4.68
N TYR A 77 -18.31 -3.81 -4.75
CA TYR A 77 -17.47 -3.28 -3.66
C TYR A 77 -17.42 -1.75 -3.71
N ALA A 78 -16.96 -1.12 -2.63
CA ALA A 78 -16.69 0.30 -2.59
C ALA A 78 -15.27 0.57 -3.11
N GLY A 79 -15.14 1.41 -4.13
CA GLY A 79 -13.84 1.87 -4.61
C GLY A 79 -13.57 3.35 -4.36
N PHE A 80 -12.33 3.79 -4.57
CA PHE A 80 -11.95 5.20 -4.47
C PHE A 80 -12.82 6.06 -5.40
N ALA A 81 -13.43 7.11 -4.86
CA ALA A 81 -14.36 8.00 -5.58
C ALA A 81 -15.49 7.29 -6.38
N GLY A 82 -15.84 6.04 -6.06
CA GLY A 82 -16.81 5.24 -6.79
C GLY A 82 -16.26 4.51 -8.03
N SER A 83 -14.94 4.51 -8.22
CA SER A 83 -14.26 3.70 -9.24
C SER A 83 -14.42 2.20 -8.96
N ASN A 84 -14.38 1.39 -10.01
CA ASN A 84 -14.24 -0.07 -9.89
C ASN A 84 -12.77 -0.52 -9.96
N ASP A 85 -11.87 0.32 -10.45
CA ASP A 85 -10.46 -0.05 -10.64
C ASP A 85 -9.64 0.06 -9.34
N MET A 86 -10.26 0.59 -8.28
CA MET A 86 -9.58 0.92 -7.02
C MET A 86 -10.38 0.46 -5.80
N PRO A 87 -10.54 -0.86 -5.56
CA PRO A 87 -11.26 -1.39 -4.40
C PRO A 87 -10.64 -0.92 -3.09
N ARG A 88 -11.49 -0.58 -2.12
CA ARG A 88 -11.05 -0.13 -0.80
C ARG A 88 -10.80 -1.29 0.15
N PHE A 89 -9.74 -1.14 0.93
CA PHE A 89 -9.45 -2.00 2.06
C PHE A 89 -10.51 -1.90 3.17
N ASN A 90 -10.71 -2.98 3.90
CA ASN A 90 -11.47 -3.03 5.14
C ASN A 90 -10.53 -2.88 6.35
N HIS A 91 -10.31 -1.65 6.81
CA HIS A 91 -9.44 -1.36 7.97
C HIS A 91 -9.96 -1.86 9.32
N TYR A 92 -11.17 -2.45 9.39
CA TYR A 92 -11.64 -3.14 10.59
C TYR A 92 -11.12 -4.57 10.69
N ASN A 93 -10.57 -5.11 9.60
CA ASN A 93 -9.88 -6.39 9.60
C ASN A 93 -8.44 -6.16 10.13
N PRO A 94 -8.03 -6.80 11.24
CA PRO A 94 -6.70 -6.60 11.81
C PRO A 94 -5.56 -7.06 10.89
N GLU A 95 -5.80 -8.05 10.02
CA GLU A 95 -4.78 -8.51 9.07
C GLU A 95 -4.49 -7.46 7.99
N VAL A 96 -5.50 -6.70 7.57
CA VAL A 96 -5.34 -5.56 6.66
C VAL A 96 -4.52 -4.47 7.32
N VAL A 97 -4.81 -4.16 8.59
CA VAL A 97 -4.06 -3.16 9.36
C VAL A 97 -2.60 -3.59 9.51
N GLU A 98 -2.36 -4.83 9.89
CA GLU A 98 -1.02 -5.40 10.04
C GLU A 98 -0.26 -5.38 8.71
N TYR A 99 -0.87 -5.85 7.62
CA TYR A 99 -0.26 -5.84 6.29
C TYR A 99 0.18 -4.43 5.85
N LEU A 100 -0.67 -3.43 6.03
CA LEU A 100 -0.36 -2.04 5.65
C LEU A 100 0.74 -1.43 6.54
N ILE A 101 0.77 -1.76 7.84
CA ILE A 101 1.84 -1.32 8.74
C ILE A 101 3.17 -1.96 8.36
N GLU A 102 3.19 -3.26 8.06
CA GLU A 102 4.41 -3.94 7.63
C GLU A 102 4.90 -3.44 6.27
N ALA A 103 3.98 -3.14 5.34
CA ALA A 103 4.33 -2.49 4.08
C ALA A 103 4.96 -1.11 4.31
N ALA A 104 4.42 -0.28 5.21
CA ALA A 104 5.02 1.00 5.55
C ALA A 104 6.41 0.83 6.20
N LYS A 105 6.56 -0.11 7.14
CA LYS A 105 7.85 -0.39 7.79
C LYS A 105 8.92 -0.84 6.80
N TYR A 106 8.56 -1.67 5.83
CA TYR A 106 9.48 -2.12 4.77
C TYR A 106 10.15 -0.95 4.05
N TRP A 107 9.41 0.12 3.74
CA TRP A 107 10.00 1.28 3.05
C TRP A 107 10.81 2.22 3.96
N LEU A 108 10.65 2.10 5.28
CA LEU A 108 11.48 2.81 6.27
C LEU A 108 12.83 2.12 6.52
N ASP A 109 12.96 0.85 6.13
CA ASP A 109 14.14 0.00 6.31
C ASP A 109 14.40 -0.77 5.01
N LEU A 110 15.05 -0.10 4.06
CA LEU A 110 15.15 -0.56 2.67
C LEU A 110 16.11 -1.75 2.49
N ASP A 111 16.98 -2.03 3.46
CA ASP A 111 17.92 -3.15 3.41
C ASP A 111 17.68 -4.21 4.51
N ALA A 112 16.63 -4.01 5.32
CA ALA A 112 16.13 -4.93 6.33
C ALA A 112 17.16 -5.23 7.44
N ASP A 113 17.93 -4.23 7.84
CA ASP A 113 18.95 -4.34 8.89
C ASP A 113 18.50 -3.80 10.27
N GLU A 114 17.24 -3.33 10.35
CA GLU A 114 16.61 -2.68 11.50
C GLU A 114 17.16 -1.27 11.84
N ASP A 115 17.96 -0.65 10.95
CA ASP A 115 18.36 0.76 11.00
C ASP A 115 17.45 1.64 10.14
N PHE A 116 16.41 2.19 10.76
CA PHE A 116 15.47 3.09 10.08
C PHE A 116 16.05 4.47 9.70
N THR A 117 17.36 4.71 9.83
CA THR A 117 17.97 6.02 9.54
C THR A 117 18.43 6.18 8.11
N ASP A 118 18.48 5.11 7.31
CA ASP A 118 18.93 5.13 5.92
C ASP A 118 17.87 4.69 4.89
N GLY A 119 16.64 4.42 5.34
CA GLY A 119 15.44 4.28 4.52
C GLY A 119 14.67 5.61 4.30
N ALA A 120 13.39 5.50 3.93
CA ALA A 120 12.54 6.70 3.80
C ALA A 120 12.35 7.40 5.16
N ASP A 121 12.26 8.73 5.16
CA ASP A 121 12.11 9.54 6.37
C ASP A 121 10.65 9.74 6.80
N GLY A 122 9.72 9.16 6.05
CA GLY A 122 8.30 9.18 6.38
C GLY A 122 7.40 9.10 5.15
N PHE A 123 6.10 9.28 5.40
CA PHE A 123 5.06 9.13 4.39
C PHE A 123 4.17 10.37 4.28
N ARG A 124 3.87 10.76 3.04
CA ARG A 124 2.65 11.48 2.71
C ARG A 124 1.57 10.41 2.52
N VAL A 125 0.50 10.49 3.30
CA VAL A 125 -0.57 9.47 3.26
C VAL A 125 -1.68 9.90 2.32
N ASP A 126 -1.89 9.16 1.24
CA ASP A 126 -2.98 9.38 0.31
C ASP A 126 -4.34 9.06 0.94
N ASN A 127 -5.31 9.92 0.66
CA ASN A 127 -6.71 9.74 1.03
C ASN A 127 -6.92 9.29 2.50
N VAL A 128 -6.26 10.00 3.43
CA VAL A 128 -6.34 9.74 4.89
C VAL A 128 -7.75 9.88 5.47
N THR A 129 -8.72 10.40 4.71
CA THR A 129 -10.10 10.56 5.18
C THR A 129 -10.88 9.25 5.27
N PHE A 130 -10.39 8.18 4.64
CA PHE A 130 -11.08 6.89 4.61
C PHE A 130 -10.62 5.93 5.71
N PRO A 131 -9.30 5.67 5.91
CA PRO A 131 -8.86 4.88 7.05
C PRO A 131 -9.42 5.45 8.37
N PRO A 132 -9.89 4.60 9.30
CA PRO A 132 -10.41 5.04 10.59
C PRO A 132 -9.30 5.69 11.41
N ARG A 133 -9.66 6.42 12.46
CA ARG A 133 -8.67 7.12 13.30
C ARG A 133 -7.81 6.15 14.12
N GLU A 134 -8.35 4.97 14.37
CA GLU A 134 -7.73 3.89 15.13
C GLU A 134 -6.70 3.08 14.32
N PHE A 135 -6.70 3.22 12.99
CA PHE A 135 -5.63 2.79 12.10
C PHE A 135 -4.42 3.71 12.27
#